data_AF-A0A660ZV38-F1
#
_entry.id   AF-A0A660ZV38-F1
#
_cell.length_a   1.000
_cell.length_b   1.000
_cell.length_c   1.000
_cell.angle_alpha   90.00
_cell.angle_beta   90.00
_cell.angle_gamma   90.00
#
_symmetry.space_group_name_H-M   'P 1'
#
loop_
_entity.id
_entity.type
_entity.pdbx_description
1 polymer ?
#
loop_
_entity_poly.entity_id
_entity_poly.type
_entity_poly.pdbx_seq_one_letter_code
_entity_poly.pdbx_strand_id
1 'polypeptide(L)' 'STSIKAVLPALAGMSYAGDAIEGGQQAAREYVQAVHTPVDPGERERVLAALRKYCEKDTWAMVEILRVLEGA' A
#
# COMPACT_ATOMS: atom_id res chain seq x y z
N SER A 1 4.05 17.55 4.12
CA SER A 1 3.12 16.43 4.35
C SER A 1 3.88 15.31 5.03
N THR A 2 3.37 14.74 6.12
CA THR A 2 3.93 13.58 6.82
C THR A 2 3.39 12.27 6.22
N SER A 3 3.56 12.11 4.90
CA SER A 3 3.11 10.89 4.22
C SER A 3 3.95 9.70 4.64
N ILE A 4 3.32 8.55 4.90
CA ILE A 4 4.01 7.30 5.23
C ILE A 4 5.05 6.92 4.17
N LYS A 5 4.83 7.26 2.89
CA LYS A 5 5.80 7.03 1.81
C LYS A 5 7.11 7.80 1.96
N ALA A 6 7.07 8.95 2.61
CA ALA A 6 8.25 9.77 2.89
C ALA A 6 8.86 9.42 4.25
N VAL A 7 8.03 9.09 5.24
CA VAL A 7 8.46 8.77 6.61
C VAL A 7 9.09 7.38 6.70
N LEU A 8 8.49 6.36 6.06
CA LEU A 8 8.94 4.97 6.16
C LEU A 8 10.39 4.77 5.67
N PRO A 9 10.82 5.32 4.51
CA PRO A 9 12.22 5.20 4.10
C PRO A 9 13.18 5.93 5.04
N ALA A 10 12.75 7.06 5.60
CA ALA A 10 13.58 7.88 6.48
C ALA A 10 13.83 7.23 7.84
N LEU A 11 12.86 6.47 8.37
CA LEU A 11 12.95 5.85 9.70
C LEU A 11 13.33 4.38 9.66
N ALA A 12 12.79 3.60 8.71
CA ALA A 12 12.91 2.14 8.70
C ALA A 12 13.63 1.61 7.45
N GLY A 13 14.06 2.46 6.52
CA GLY A 13 14.71 2.05 5.26
C GLY A 13 13.80 1.26 4.30
N MET A 14 12.52 1.12 4.62
CA MET A 14 11.52 0.41 3.83
C MET A 14 10.79 1.37 2.87
N SER A 15 10.27 0.85 1.76
CA SER A 15 9.49 1.64 0.81
C SER A 15 8.45 0.80 0.07
N TYR A 16 7.55 1.47 -0.64
CA TYR A 16 6.54 0.87 -1.52
C TYR A 16 7.02 0.74 -2.97
N ALA A 17 8.28 1.12 -3.26
CA ALA A 17 8.79 1.12 -4.64
C ALA A 17 8.83 -0.30 -5.21
N GLY A 18 8.30 -0.49 -6.41
CA GLY A 18 8.24 -1.78 -7.09
C GLY A 18 7.04 -2.64 -6.70
N ASP A 19 6.18 -2.19 -5.79
CA ASP A 19 4.91 -2.86 -5.53
C ASP A 19 3.92 -2.62 -6.69
N ALA A 20 2.96 -3.52 -6.87
CA ALA A 20 1.90 -3.34 -7.85
C ALA A 20 1.05 -2.08 -7.58
N ILE A 21 0.89 -1.72 -6.31
CA ILE A 21 0.23 -0.50 -5.86
C ILE A 21 1.16 0.21 -4.90
N GLU A 22 1.62 1.39 -5.29
CA GLU A 22 2.64 2.11 -4.52
C GLU A 22 2.04 3.19 -3.63
N GLY A 23 0.73 3.50 -3.74
CA GLY A 23 0.07 4.38 -2.78
C GLY A 23 -1.41 4.65 -2.94
N GLY A 24 -1.94 5.35 -1.94
CA GLY A 24 -3.38 5.55 -1.74
C GLY A 24 -4.17 6.10 -2.92
N GLN A 25 -3.64 7.07 -3.68
CA GLN A 25 -4.35 7.59 -4.85
C GLN A 25 -4.50 6.55 -5.97
N GLN A 26 -3.47 5.72 -6.17
CA GLN A 26 -3.56 4.58 -7.10
C GLN A 26 -4.53 3.53 -6.53
N ALA A 27 -4.37 3.15 -5.26
CA ALA A 27 -5.22 2.17 -4.59
C ALA A 27 -6.72 2.51 -4.71
N ALA A 28 -7.09 3.77 -4.47
CA ALA A 28 -8.47 4.24 -4.57
C ALA A 28 -9.03 4.09 -5.99
N ARG A 29 -8.24 4.48 -7.01
CA ARG A 29 -8.66 4.35 -8.43
C ARG A 29 -8.82 2.89 -8.84
N GLU A 30 -7.84 2.04 -8.50
CA GLU A 30 -7.85 0.61 -8.78
C GLU A 30 -9.05 -0.09 -8.12
N TYR A 31 -9.37 0.28 -6.87
CA TYR A 31 -10.55 -0.24 -6.19
C TYR A 31 -11.84 0.14 -6.91
N VAL A 32 -12.00 1.42 -7.28
CA VAL A 32 -13.18 1.88 -8.02
C VAL A 32 -13.32 1.16 -9.35
N GLN A 33 -12.20 0.98 -10.09
CA GLN A 33 -12.18 0.24 -11.33
C GLN A 33 -12.62 -1.22 -11.12
N ALA A 34 -12.02 -1.93 -10.16
CA ALA A 34 -12.29 -3.34 -9.93
C ALA A 34 -13.73 -3.61 -9.43
N VAL A 35 -14.31 -2.70 -8.65
CA VAL A 35 -15.62 -2.91 -7.99
C VAL A 35 -16.78 -2.32 -8.78
N HIS A 36 -16.59 -1.12 -9.34
CA HIS A 36 -17.69 -0.34 -9.92
C HIS A 36 -17.70 -0.32 -11.46
N THR A 37 -16.74 -0.96 -12.12
CA THR A 37 -16.72 -1.06 -13.59
C THR A 37 -16.77 -2.53 -14.04
N PRO A 38 -17.35 -2.83 -15.21
CA PRO A 38 -17.21 -4.13 -15.83
C PRO A 38 -15.73 -4.36 -16.19
N VAL A 39 -15.12 -5.35 -15.56
CA VAL A 39 -13.74 -5.78 -15.80
C VAL A 39 -13.71 -7.30 -15.90
N ASP A 40 -12.72 -7.82 -16.62
CA ASP A 40 -12.47 -9.26 -16.68
C ASP A 40 -12.33 -9.85 -15.25
N PRO A 41 -12.92 -11.02 -14.95
CA PRO A 41 -12.82 -11.63 -13.62
C PRO A 41 -11.38 -11.87 -13.15
N GLY A 42 -10.48 -12.27 -14.05
CA GLY A 42 -9.07 -12.51 -13.73
C GLY A 42 -8.36 -11.21 -13.36
N GLU A 43 -8.60 -10.12 -14.10
CA GLU A 43 -8.02 -8.82 -13.74
C GLU A 43 -8.61 -8.28 -12.44
N ARG A 44 -9.91 -8.48 -12.19
CA ARG A 44 -10.55 -8.14 -10.91
C ARG A 44 -9.86 -8.83 -9.75
N GLU A 45 -9.63 -10.14 -9.84
CA GLU A 45 -8.94 -10.91 -8.80
C GLU A 45 -7.50 -10.42 -8.60
N ARG A 46 -6.78 -10.13 -9.69
CA ARG A 46 -5.41 -9.61 -9.65
C ARG A 46 -5.34 -8.27 -8.92
N VAL A 47 -6.22 -7.33 -9.26
CA VAL A 47 -6.28 -6.01 -8.62
C VAL A 47 -6.65 -6.13 -7.15
N LEU A 48 -7.65 -6.94 -6.80
CA LEU A 48 -8.04 -7.15 -5.40
C LEU A 48 -6.92 -7.80 -4.57
N ALA A 49 -6.14 -8.70 -5.18
CA ALA A 49 -4.96 -9.29 -4.53
C ALA A 49 -3.85 -8.25 -4.30
N ALA A 50 -3.59 -7.37 -5.28
CA ALA A 50 -2.64 -6.27 -5.14
C ALA A 50 -3.07 -5.27 -4.06
N LEU A 51 -4.37 -4.93 -4.00
CA LEU A 51 -4.93 -4.06 -2.96
C LEU A 51 -4.76 -4.64 -1.56
N ARG A 52 -5.01 -5.95 -1.39
CA ARG A 52 -4.78 -6.63 -0.10
C ARG A 52 -3.31 -6.55 0.34
N LYS A 53 -2.37 -6.82 -0.56
CA LYS A 53 -0.93 -6.68 -0.28
C LYS A 53 -0.54 -5.26 0.11
N TYR A 54 -1.09 -4.26 -0.57
CA TYR A 54 -0.89 -2.85 -0.23
C TYR A 54 -1.42 -2.53 1.18
N CYS A 55 -2.63 -2.95 1.54
CA CYS A 55 -3.20 -2.74 2.87
C CYS A 55 -2.41 -3.44 3.99
N GLU A 56 -1.93 -4.66 3.73
CA GLU A 56 -1.07 -5.39 4.66
C GLU A 56 0.24 -4.61 4.91
N LYS A 57 0.88 -4.14 3.83
CA LYS A 57 2.11 -3.35 3.91
C LYS A 57 1.90 -2.00 4.60
N ASP A 58 0.77 -1.33 4.39
CA ASP A 58 0.41 -0.09 5.11
C ASP A 58 0.37 -0.32 6.62
N THR A 59 -0.22 -1.44 7.07
CA THR A 59 -0.30 -1.78 8.50
C THR A 59 1.08 -2.11 9.05
N TRP A 60 1.85 -2.93 8.34
CA TRP A 60 3.20 -3.30 8.75
C TRP A 60 4.13 -2.08 8.81
N ALA A 61 4.07 -1.19 7.83
CA ALA A 61 4.84 0.05 7.80
C ALA A 61 4.60 0.90 9.07
N MET A 62 3.37 0.97 9.58
CA MET A 62 3.07 1.67 10.83
C MET A 62 3.72 1.00 12.05
N VAL A 63 3.72 -0.33 12.10
CA VAL A 63 4.38 -1.09 13.18
C VAL A 63 5.89 -0.87 13.17
N GLU A 64 6.52 -0.88 12.00
CA GLU A 64 7.98 -0.63 11.88
C GLU A 64 8.34 0.80 12.27
N ILE A 65 7.54 1.78 11.86
CA ILE A 65 7.72 3.17 12.31
C ILE A 65 7.63 3.26 13.83
N LEU A 66 6.64 2.59 14.44
CA LEU A 66 6.50 2.59 15.90
C LEU A 66 7.72 1.97 16.60
N ARG A 67 8.21 0.82 16.11
CA ARG A 67 9.42 0.16 16.67
C ARG A 67 10.62 1.10 16.68
N VAL A 68 10.87 1.79 15.58
CA VAL A 68 11.99 2.76 15.48
C VAL A 68 11.79 3.91 16.47
N LEU A 69 10.57 4.42 16.62
CA LEU A 69 10.27 5.52 17.54
C LEU A 69 10.37 5.13 19.02
N GLU A 70 10.09 3.87 19.36
CA GLU A 70 10.24 3.32 20.71
C GLU A 70 11.70 2.93 21.05
N GLY A 71 12.62 3.02 20.08
CA GLY A 71 14.03 2.67 20.26
C GLY A 71 14.30 1.17 20.29
N ALA A 72 13.41 0.37 19.68
CA ALA A 72 13.54 -1.07 19.53
C ALA A 72 14.50 -1.47 18.40
#